data_AF-A0A0B2BL05-F1
#
_entry.id   AF-A0A0B2BL05-F1
#
_cell.length_a   1.000
_cell.length_b   1.000
_cell.length_c   1.000
_cell.angle_alpha   90.00
_cell.angle_beta   90.00
_cell.angle_gamma   90.00
#
_symmetry.space_group_name_H-M   'P 1'
#
loop_
_entity.id
_entity.type
_entity.pdbx_description
1 polymer ?
#
loop_
_entity_poly.entity_id
_entity_poly.type
_entity_poly.pdbx_seq_one_letter_code
_entity_poly.pdbx_strand_id
1 'polypeptide(L)' 'MYATLWRLLPGPTPVRVLLALVLFLAAVALLFLVVFPALEPLLPLEQITLEPQTASGAQPR' A
#
# COMPACT_ATOMS: atom_id res chain seq x y z
N MET A 1 -3.68 1.11 41.77
CA MET A 1 -3.74 2.48 41.21
C MET A 1 -3.34 2.59 39.73
N TYR A 2 -3.30 1.49 38.95
CA TYR A 2 -3.34 1.54 37.47
C TYR A 2 -4.52 0.74 36.88
N ALA A 3 -5.11 -0.15 37.68
CA ALA A 3 -6.22 -1.01 37.28
C ALA A 3 -7.54 -0.27 37.00
N THR A 4 -7.79 0.88 37.65
CA THR A 4 -8.97 1.72 37.41
C THR A 4 -8.89 2.48 36.08
N LEU A 5 -7.68 2.85 35.64
CA LEU A 5 -7.46 3.52 34.35
C LEU A 5 -7.58 2.54 33.17
N TRP A 6 -7.22 1.26 33.37
CA TRP A 6 -7.40 0.21 32.36
C TRP A 6 -8.86 -0.27 32.22
N ARG A 7 -9.70 -0.06 33.23
CA ARG A 7 -11.13 -0.46 33.26
C ARG A 7 -12.10 0.50 32.58
N LEU A 8 -11.65 1.71 32.19
CA LEU A 8 -12.54 2.75 31.66
C LEU A 8 -12.77 2.68 30.14
N LEU A 9 -12.00 1.90 29.36
CA LEU A 9 -12.44 1.60 27.99
C LEU A 9 -13.07 0.20 27.94
N PRO A 10 -14.26 0.07 27.31
CA PRO A 10 -15.01 -1.17 27.23
C PRO A 10 -14.24 -2.17 26.37
N GLY A 11 -13.75 -3.24 27.01
CA GLY A 11 -13.11 -4.37 26.35
C GLY A 11 -11.76 -4.75 26.96
N PRO A 12 -11.50 -6.05 27.17
CA PRO A 12 -10.23 -6.54 27.70
C PRO A 12 -9.06 -6.12 26.79
N THR A 13 -7.88 -5.95 27.36
CA THR A 13 -6.64 -5.56 26.65
C THR A 13 -6.41 -6.25 25.30
N PRO A 14 -6.67 -7.57 25.13
CA PRO A 14 -6.59 -8.23 23.82
C PRO A 14 -7.56 -7.69 22.77
N VAL A 15 -8.76 -7.24 23.16
CA VAL A 15 -9.77 -6.71 22.22
C VAL A 15 -9.31 -5.36 21.65
N ARG A 16 -8.65 -4.51 22.44
CA ARG A 16 -8.08 -3.25 21.93
C ARG A 16 -6.93 -3.52 20.95
N VAL A 17 -6.07 -4.48 21.28
CA VAL A 17 -4.98 -4.91 20.39
C VAL A 17 -5.54 -5.50 19.11
N LEU A 18 -6.57 -6.35 19.21
CA LEU A 18 -7.24 -6.94 18.06
C LEU A 18 -7.89 -5.87 17.18
N LEU A 19 -8.56 -4.89 17.77
CA LEU A 19 -9.21 -3.81 17.03
C LEU A 19 -8.18 -2.91 16.34
N ALA A 20 -7.08 -2.56 17.02
CA ALA A 20 -5.97 -1.82 16.41
C ALA A 20 -5.32 -2.60 15.27
N LEU A 21 -5.14 -3.91 15.45
CA LEU A 21 -4.60 -4.81 14.43
C LEU A 21 -5.54 -4.88 13.22
N VAL A 22 -6.85 -5.00 13.43
CA VAL A 22 -7.86 -5.00 12.36
C VAL A 22 -7.84 -3.66 11.61
N LEU A 23 -7.77 -2.52 12.32
CA LEU A 23 -7.64 -1.21 11.67
C LEU A 23 -6.36 -1.10 10.84
N PHE A 24 -5.24 -1.62 11.35
CA PHE A 24 -3.99 -1.65 10.62
C PHE A 24 -4.08 -2.51 9.35
N LEU A 25 -4.62 -3.72 9.44
CA LEU A 25 -4.85 -4.59 8.27
C LEU A 25 -5.80 -3.93 7.27
N ALA A 26 -6.86 -3.27 7.73
CA ALA A 26 -7.78 -2.54 6.86
C ALA A 26 -7.08 -1.39 6.12
N ALA A 27 -6.20 -0.64 6.79
CA ALA A 27 -5.42 0.42 6.17
C ALA A 27 -4.42 -0.12 5.13
N VAL A 28 -3.73 -1.23 5.44
CA VAL A 28 -2.83 -1.91 4.50
C VAL A 28 -3.61 -2.41 3.28
N ALA A 29 -4.76 -3.07 3.50
CA ALA A 29 -5.63 -3.54 2.42
C ALA A 29 -6.14 -2.37 1.55
N LEU A 30 -6.49 -1.24 2.15
CA LEU A 30 -6.88 -0.04 1.40
C LEU A 30 -5.72 0.52 0.56
N LEU A 31 -4.51 0.54 1.10
CA LEU A 31 -3.32 0.92 0.33
C LEU A 31 -3.12 -0.02 -0.86
N PHE A 32 -3.21 -1.33 -0.66
CA PHE A 32 -3.01 -2.30 -1.74
C PHE A 32 -4.14 -2.34 -2.77
N LEU A 33 -5.40 -2.21 -2.35
CA LEU A 33 -6.55 -2.33 -3.26
C LEU A 33 -6.99 -1.00 -3.87
N VAL A 34 -6.61 0.14 -3.30
CA VAL A 34 -7.03 1.47 -3.78
C VAL A 34 -5.83 2.33 -4.16
N VAL A 35 -4.79 2.38 -3.32
CA VAL A 35 -3.64 3.25 -3.61
C VAL A 35 -2.80 2.68 -4.74
N PHE A 36 -2.52 1.38 -4.79
CA PHE A 36 -1.83 0.78 -5.93
C PHE A 36 -2.52 1.01 -7.29
N PRO A 37 -3.82 0.73 -7.48
CA PRO A 37 -4.47 1.02 -8.76
C PRO A 37 -4.54 2.50 -9.09
N ALA A 38 -4.61 3.39 -8.08
CA ALA A 38 -4.50 4.83 -8.30
C ALA A 38 -3.07 5.27 -8.66
N LEU A 39 -2.05 4.54 -8.20
CA LEU A 39 -0.64 4.78 -8.51
C LEU A 39 -0.20 4.14 -9.82
N GLU A 40 -0.83 3.06 -10.28
CA GLU A 40 -0.57 2.42 -11.58
C GLU A 40 -0.41 3.42 -12.74
N PRO A 41 -1.29 4.43 -12.93
CA PRO A 41 -1.13 5.45 -13.97
C PRO A 41 0.01 6.46 -13.72
N LEU A 42 0.50 6.57 -12.48
CA LEU A 42 1.62 7.43 -12.09
C LEU A 42 2.96 6.68 -12.05
N LEU A 43 2.94 5.35 -12.02
CA LEU A 43 4.13 4.52 -12.13
C LEU A 43 4.62 4.59 -13.58
N PRO A 44 5.79 5.18 -13.85
CA PRO A 44 6.35 5.28 -15.20
C PRO A 44 6.95 3.93 -15.64
N LEU A 45 6.17 2.84 -15.52
CA LEU A 45 6.46 1.54 -16.14
C LEU A 45 6.12 1.57 -17.64
N GLU A 46 5.20 2.45 -18.05
CA GLU A 46 4.85 2.74 -19.45
C GLU A 46 5.99 3.44 -20.22
N GLN A 47 6.98 4.04 -19.52
CA GLN A 47 7.94 4.97 -20.14
C GLN A 47 9.36 4.39 -20.32
N ILE A 48 9.71 3.26 -19.68
CA ILE A 48 11.13 2.87 -19.50
C ILE A 48 11.57 1.63 -20.32
N THR A 49 10.72 0.99 -21.14
CA THR A 49 11.23 -0.11 -22.00
C THR A 49 10.59 -0.26 -23.38
N LEU A 50 10.08 0.83 -23.92
CA LEU A 50 9.75 0.91 -25.35
C LEU A 50 10.44 2.12 -25.98
N GLU A 51 11.70 2.36 -25.65
CA GLU A 51 12.60 2.72 -26.73
C GLU A 51 12.76 1.42 -27.52
N PRO A 52 12.11 1.23 -28.69
CA PRO A 52 12.71 0.31 -29.64
C PRO A 52 14.15 0.78 -29.72
N GLN A 53 15.08 -0.05 -29.26
CA GLN A 53 16.46 0.00 -29.72
C GLN A 53 16.29 0.00 -31.24
N THR A 54 16.19 1.21 -31.76
CA THR A 54 16.20 1.53 -33.16
C THR A 54 17.28 0.62 -33.68
N ALA A 55 16.92 -0.24 -34.63
CA ALA A 55 17.91 -1.00 -35.36
C ALA A 55 18.92 0.05 -35.86
N SER A 56 19.98 0.22 -35.08
CA SER A 56 20.92 1.34 -35.13
C SER A 56 21.92 1.08 -36.25
N GLY A 57 21.38 0.66 -37.40
CA GLY A 57 22.12 0.01 -38.46
C GLY A 57 21.34 -0.24 -39.75
N ALA A 58 20.17 0.37 -39.96
CA ALA A 58 19.43 0.25 -41.23
C ALA A 58 19.07 1.62 -41.81
N GLN A 59 20.11 2.40 -42.11
CA GLN A 59 20.08 3.60 -42.95
C GLN A 59 21.30 3.51 -43.88
N PRO A 60 21.33 4.18 -45.03
CA PRO A 60 20.59 3.98 -46.28
C PRO A 60 21.55 3.63 -47.44
N ARG A 61 21.22 2.69 -48.33
CA ARG A 61 21.74 2.66 -49.71
C ARG A 61 20.79 1.96 -50.66
#